data_AF-A0A7K0N685-F1
#
_entry.id   AF-A0A7K0N685-F1
#
_cell.length_a   1.000
_cell.length_b   1.000
_cell.length_c   1.000
_cell.angle_alpha   90.00
_cell.angle_beta   90.00
_cell.angle_gamma   90.00
#
_symmetry.space_group_name_H-M   'P 1'
#
loop_
_entity.id
_entity.type
_entity.pdbx_description
1 polymer ?
#
loop_
_entity_poly.entity_id
_entity_poly.type
_entity_poly.pdbx_seq_one_letter_code
_entity_poly.pdbx_strand_id
1 'polypeptide(L)' 'LWEGSLFTFDDRMAIDFSTKTKVIGECEKCSAPTKQFYNCANVSCHKLVLLCGKCSQDDVSRGCGHARTRYNHAEIIG' A
#
# COMPACT_ATOMS: atom_id res chain seq x y z
N LEU A 1 21.65 -9.91 -1.26
CA LEU A 1 21.44 -8.53 -0.78
C LEU A 1 19.96 -8.21 -0.97
N TRP A 2 19.35 -7.43 -0.08
CA TRP A 2 17.95 -7.03 -0.22
C TRP A 2 17.81 -5.79 -1.14
N GLU A 3 16.71 -5.72 -1.89
CA GLU A 3 16.37 -4.60 -2.76
C GLU A 3 15.02 -4.00 -2.32
N GLY A 4 14.88 -2.67 -2.41
CA GLY A 4 13.63 -1.98 -2.08
C GLY A 4 13.69 -1.09 -0.85
N SER A 5 12.50 -0.70 -0.40
CA SER A 5 12.23 -0.03 0.88
C SER A 5 11.56 -1.04 1.83
N LEU A 6 11.84 -0.97 3.13
CA LEU A 6 11.21 -1.85 4.12
C LEU A 6 9.88 -1.25 4.49
N PHE A 7 8.81 -2.03 4.32
CA PHE A 7 7.48 -1.64 4.75
C PHE A 7 7.31 -1.91 6.27
N THR A 8 6.85 -0.90 7.02
CA THR A 8 6.52 -1.02 8.45
C THR A 8 5.03 -0.77 8.68
N PHE A 9 4.46 -1.42 9.70
CA PHE A 9 3.04 -1.33 10.05
C PHE A 9 2.72 -0.14 10.98
N ASP A 10 3.62 0.83 11.06
CA ASP A 10 3.46 2.07 11.82
C ASP A 10 3.52 3.28 10.88
N ASP A 11 3.43 4.49 11.44
CA ASP A 11 3.38 5.75 10.68
C ASP A 11 4.60 6.01 9.77
N ARG A 12 5.68 5.25 9.92
CA ARG A 12 6.85 5.40 9.03
C ARG A 12 6.59 4.85 7.64
N MET A 13 5.71 3.85 7.51
CA MET A 13 5.28 3.17 6.30
C MET A 13 6.41 2.54 5.44
N ALA A 14 7.33 3.33 4.89
CA ALA A 14 8.42 2.87 4.04
C ALA A 14 9.77 3.48 4.45
N ILE A 15 10.73 2.63 4.83
CA ILE A 15 12.06 3.04 5.26
C ILE A 15 13.10 2.65 4.19
N ASP A 16 13.92 3.62 3.80
CA ASP A 16 15.09 3.37 2.96
C ASP A 16 16.34 3.21 3.82
N PHE A 17 17.16 2.22 3.52
CA PHE A 17 18.45 2.00 4.21
C PHE A 17 19.63 2.64 3.49
N SER A 18 19.42 3.19 2.28
CA SER A 18 20.46 3.87 1.53
C SER A 18 19.86 4.85 0.51
N THR A 19 20.69 5.76 0.00
CA THR A 19 20.33 6.64 -1.12
C THR A 19 20.25 5.91 -2.47
N LYS A 20 20.69 4.64 -2.54
CA LYS A 20 20.65 3.79 -3.73
C LYS A 20 19.47 2.82 -3.71
N THR A 21 18.55 2.97 -2.76
CA THR A 21 17.36 2.13 -2.65
C THR A 21 16.56 2.18 -3.95
N LYS A 22 16.41 1.01 -4.60
CA LYS A 22 15.58 0.86 -5.78
C LYS A 22 14.10 0.93 -5.39
N VAL A 23 13.29 1.58 -6.21
CA VAL A 23 11.83 1.49 -6.08
C VAL A 23 11.38 0.24 -6.82
N ILE A 24 10.92 -0.76 -6.07
CA ILE A 24 10.52 -2.07 -6.61
C ILE A 24 9.00 -2.26 -6.68
N GLY A 25 8.23 -1.28 -6.20
CA GLY A 25 6.77 -1.30 -6.25
C GLY A 25 6.24 -0.56 -7.47
N GLU A 26 5.05 -0.95 -7.91
CA GLU A 26 4.36 -0.38 -9.06
C GLU A 26 2.99 0.12 -8.65
N CYS A 27 2.62 1.30 -9.14
CA CYS A 27 1.31 1.89 -8.87
C CYS A 27 0.21 0.99 -9.44
N GLU A 28 -0.73 0.56 -8.60
CA GLU A 28 -1.83 -0.33 -9.00
C GLU A 28 -2.73 0.27 -10.10
N LYS A 29 -2.69 1.60 -10.29
CA LYS A 29 -3.50 2.32 -11.27
C LYS A 29 -2.83 2.55 -12.62
N CYS A 30 -1.52 2.84 -12.62
CA CYS A 30 -0.80 3.28 -13.83
C CYS A 30 0.58 2.66 -14.02
N SER A 31 0.96 1.69 -13.16
CA SER A 31 2.24 1.00 -13.16
C SER A 31 3.48 1.89 -12.99
N ALA A 32 3.31 3.18 -12.68
CA ALA A 32 4.43 4.05 -12.36
C ALA A 32 5.16 3.56 -11.09
N PRO A 33 6.51 3.64 -11.02
CA PRO A 33 7.26 3.17 -9.87
C PRO A 33 6.87 3.96 -8.62
N THR A 34 6.56 3.24 -7.54
CA THR A 34 6.22 3.83 -6.24
C THR A 34 6.55 2.87 -5.10
N LYS A 35 6.74 3.44 -3.92
CA LYS A 35 6.87 2.72 -2.65
C LYS A 35 5.85 3.19 -1.61
N GLN A 36 4.92 4.06 -2.04
CA GLN A 36 3.98 4.75 -1.17
C GLN A 36 2.66 3.99 -1.10
N PHE A 37 2.27 3.65 0.11
CA PHE A 37 0.97 3.08 0.40
C PHE A 37 0.02 4.18 0.89
N TYR A 38 -1.26 4.01 0.60
CA TYR A 38 -2.33 4.91 1.04
C TYR A 38 -3.49 4.08 1.57
N ASN A 39 -4.25 4.63 2.52
CA ASN A 39 -5.51 4.02 2.93
C ASN A 39 -6.50 4.00 1.78
N CYS A 40 -7.25 2.90 1.67
CA CYS A 40 -8.45 2.86 0.85
C CYS A 40 -9.39 4.01 1.24
N ALA A 41 -10.01 4.67 0.25
CA ALA A 41 -10.96 5.75 0.48
C ALA A 41 -12.25 5.27 1.17
N ASN A 42 -12.55 3.97 1.11
CA ASN A 42 -13.64 3.40 1.89
C ASN A 42 -13.21 3.28 3.36
N VAL A 43 -13.82 4.09 4.22
CA VAL A 43 -13.56 4.14 5.68
C VAL A 43 -13.74 2.79 6.40
N SER A 44 -14.60 1.91 5.88
CA SER A 44 -14.79 0.55 6.43
C SER A 44 -13.71 -0.44 5.97
N CYS A 45 -12.84 -0.03 5.06
CA CYS A 45 -11.79 -0.85 4.50
C CYS A 45 -10.42 -0.44 5.06
N HIS A 46 -9.81 -1.33 5.82
CA HIS A 46 -8.48 -1.14 6.40
C HIS A 46 -7.35 -1.67 5.49
N LYS A 47 -7.57 -1.67 4.18
CA LYS A 47 -6.54 -2.09 3.21
C LYS A 47 -5.73 -0.89 2.76
N LEU A 48 -4.46 -1.16 2.53
CA LEU A 48 -3.53 -0.23 1.90
C LEU A 48 -3.48 -0.49 0.40
N VAL A 49 -3.39 0.59 -0.38
CA VAL A 49 -3.29 0.59 -1.84
C VAL A 49 -1.96 1.24 -2.23
N LEU A 50 -1.20 0.59 -3.11
CA LEU A 50 0.08 1.11 -3.58
C LEU A 50 -0.14 2.05 -4.77
N LEU A 51 0.05 3.36 -4.55
CA LEU A 51 -0.22 4.39 -5.55
C LEU A 51 0.98 5.33 -5.73
N CYS A 52 1.15 5.87 -6.93
CA CYS A 52 2.07 6.99 -7.13
C CYS A 52 1.43 8.30 -6.60
N GLY A 53 2.25 9.32 -6.35
CA GLY A 53 1.77 10.59 -5.79
C GLY A 53 0.74 11.34 -6.66
N LYS A 54 0.65 11.01 -7.96
CA LYS A 54 -0.38 11.58 -8.85
C LYS A 54 -1.72 10.84 -8.70
N CYS A 55 -1.70 9.51 -8.73
CA CYS A 55 -2.91 8.70 -8.59
C CYS A 55 -3.49 8.77 -7.17
N SER A 56 -2.68 9.01 -6.15
CA SER A 56 -3.18 9.10 -4.77
C SER A 56 -4.04 10.32 -4.49
N GLN A 57 -4.04 11.34 -5.36
CA GLN A 57 -4.86 12.55 -5.19
C GLN A 57 -6.30 12.38 -5.70
N ASP A 58 -6.59 11.29 -6.42
CA ASP A 58 -7.90 10.98 -6.95
C ASP A 58 -8.59 9.92 -6.08
N ASP A 59 -9.78 10.24 -5.57
CA ASP A 59 -10.57 9.33 -4.74
C ASP A 59 -11.00 8.08 -5.49
N VAL A 60 -11.17 8.16 -6.82
CA VAL A 60 -11.48 6.98 -7.64
C VAL A 60 -10.31 6.01 -7.63
N SER A 61 -9.09 6.52 -7.70
CA SER A 61 -7.86 5.73 -7.66
C SER A 61 -7.58 5.15 -6.26
N ARG A 62 -8.06 5.79 -5.20
CA ARG A 62 -8.10 5.25 -3.83
C ARG A 62 -9.33 4.36 -3.55
N GLY A 63 -10.18 4.14 -4.56
CA GLY A 63 -11.43 3.40 -4.43
C GLY A 63 -11.25 1.93 -4.03
N CYS A 64 -12.27 1.36 -3.39
CA CYS A 64 -12.27 -0.03 -2.93
C CYS A 64 -12.50 -1.01 -4.09
N GLY A 65 -11.47 -1.23 -4.92
CA GLY A 65 -11.48 -2.19 -6.04
C GLY A 65 -10.83 -3.55 -5.73
N HIS A 66 -10.13 -3.67 -4.61
CA HIS A 66 -9.44 -4.90 -4.19
C HIS A 66 -10.40 -5.93 -3.59
N ALA A 67 -10.11 -7.22 -3.78
CA ALA A 67 -10.90 -8.33 -3.23
C ALA A 67 -11.14 -8.13 -1.73
N ARG A 68 -12.41 -8.08 -1.30
CA ARG A 68 -12.74 -7.94 0.13
C ARG A 68 -12.32 -9.22 0.85
N THR A 69 -11.40 -9.10 1.80
CA THR A 69 -11.07 -10.24 2.66
C THR A 69 -12.31 -10.54 3.49
N ARG A 70 -12.95 -11.69 3.26
CA ARG A 70 -13.95 -12.22 4.19
C ARG A 70 -13.18 -12.73 5.39
N TYR A 71 -13.04 -11.90 6.42
CA TYR A 71 -12.65 -12.42 7.72
C TYR A 71 -13.80 -13.28 8.20
N ASN A 72 -13.70 -14.60 7.99
CA ASN A 72 -14.53 -15.54 8.70
C ASN A 72 -14.16 -15.36 10.17
N HIS A 73 -15.10 -14.83 10.95
CA HIS A 73 -14.95 -14.48 12.38
C HIS A 73 -14.55 -15.64 13.31
N ALA A 74 -14.21 -16.81 12.76
CA ALA A 74 -14.04 -18.05 13.51
C ALA A 74 -12.60 -18.37 13.93
N GLU A 75 -11.58 -17.65 13.43
CA GLU A 75 -10.17 -18.04 13.63
C GLU A 75 -9.27 -16.91 14.16
N ILE A 76 -9.74 -16.17 15.16
CA ILE A 76 -8.84 -15.33 15.97
C ILE A 76 -9.23 -15.44 17.45
N ILE A 77 -8.76 -16.49 18.10
CA ILE A 77 -8.32 -16.41 19.51
C ILE A 77 -7.01 -17.20 19.57
N GLY A 78 -5.90 -16.46 19.64
CA GLY A 78 -4.71 -16.93 20.34
C GLY A 78 -4.90 -16.74 21.83
#